data_AF-A0A0D2L5R1-F1
#
_entry.id   AF-A0A0D2L5R1-F1
#
_cell.length_a   1.000
_cell.length_b   1.000
_cell.length_c   1.000
_cell.angle_alpha   90.00
_cell.angle_beta   90.00
_cell.angle_gamma   90.00
#
_symmetry.space_group_name_H-M   'P 1'
#
loop_
_entity.id
_entity.type
_entity.pdbx_description
1 polymer ?
#
loop_
_entity_poly.entity_id
_entity_poly.type
_entity_poly.pdbx_seq_one_letter_code
_entity_poly.pdbx_strand_id
1 'polypeptide(L)'
;MAPVEGKVTKKRARNVANASAIMEGMFELVRSTLTAVLNEEQVDRAIAQAKKLPAVKRMLAGVKAPKAAGGGGGPKAVRSAYMAFTTLTMAALKASNRGDLANMTLVGQTWNKLPPAVKGKVEERLNALKERYNAALSAGTATGGLPEELKKLERETGAEAIDFTALISKYKDYPTQPKAEAAPKGPPGRPKKADAPVLALEAPPAAAAPAAGEKKAEEGDGKKKERKHKHDKKEKKEKHRKADE
;
A
#
# COMPACT_ATOMS: atom_id res chain seq x y z
N MET A 1 30.47 1.09 -23.02
CA MET A 1 29.89 -0.18 -22.51
C MET A 1 29.32 0.08 -21.13
N ALA A 2 27.98 0.06 -20.97
CA ALA A 2 27.30 0.30 -19.69
C ALA A 2 26.83 -1.04 -19.07
N PRO A 3 26.90 -1.23 -17.74
CA PRO A 3 26.64 -2.53 -17.11
C PRO A 3 25.14 -2.87 -17.02
N VAL A 4 24.81 -4.11 -17.41
CA VAL A 4 23.48 -4.71 -17.42
C VAL A 4 23.25 -5.48 -16.10
N GLU A 5 23.08 -4.79 -14.96
CA GLU A 5 22.92 -5.50 -13.66
C GLU A 5 21.51 -5.41 -13.04
N GLY A 6 20.54 -4.71 -13.65
CA GLY A 6 19.25 -4.43 -13.01
C GLY A 6 18.11 -5.45 -13.18
N LYS A 7 18.20 -6.41 -14.10
CA LYS A 7 17.05 -7.28 -14.47
C LYS A 7 17.02 -8.66 -13.80
N VAL A 8 18.16 -9.16 -13.31
CA VAL A 8 18.28 -10.53 -12.77
C VAL A 8 17.66 -10.66 -11.36
N THR A 9 17.64 -9.58 -10.59
CA THR A 9 17.21 -9.57 -9.18
C THR A 9 15.68 -9.66 -9.00
N LYS A 10 14.89 -9.03 -9.88
CA LYS A 10 13.41 -9.09 -9.82
C LYS A 10 12.84 -10.48 -10.09
N LYS A 11 13.45 -11.24 -11.02
CA LYS A 11 13.00 -12.61 -11.35
C LYS A 11 13.25 -13.57 -10.18
N ARG A 12 14.39 -13.43 -9.48
CA ARG A 12 14.72 -14.25 -8.31
C ARG A 12 13.80 -13.98 -7.12
N ALA A 13 13.45 -12.73 -6.82
CA ALA A 13 12.56 -12.41 -5.70
C ALA A 13 11.13 -12.98 -5.85
N ARG A 14 10.57 -12.93 -7.07
CA ARG A 14 9.25 -13.52 -7.36
C ARG A 14 9.28 -15.05 -7.25
N ASN A 15 10.38 -15.68 -7.66
CA ASN A 15 10.53 -17.14 -7.56
C ASN A 15 10.62 -17.61 -6.10
N VAL A 16 11.20 -16.80 -5.20
CA VAL A 16 11.31 -17.14 -3.76
C VAL A 16 9.98 -16.98 -3.02
N ALA A 17 9.20 -15.93 -3.29
CA ALA A 17 7.86 -15.77 -2.72
C ALA A 17 6.92 -16.91 -3.17
N ASN A 18 7.00 -17.31 -4.44
CA ASN A 18 6.29 -18.48 -4.95
C ASN A 18 6.77 -19.77 -4.26
N ALA A 19 8.07 -19.94 -4.01
CA ALA A 19 8.59 -21.13 -3.33
C ALA A 19 8.10 -21.25 -1.89
N SER A 20 7.99 -20.14 -1.15
CA SER A 20 7.45 -20.16 0.22
C SER A 20 5.97 -20.58 0.24
N ALA A 21 5.16 -20.02 -0.65
CA ALA A 21 3.74 -20.37 -0.77
C ALA A 21 3.55 -21.83 -1.24
N ILE A 22 4.41 -22.31 -2.16
CA ILE A 22 4.40 -23.71 -2.60
C ILE A 22 4.75 -24.64 -1.44
N MET A 23 5.75 -24.31 -0.62
CA MET A 23 6.13 -25.14 0.53
C MET A 23 5.05 -25.15 1.61
N GLU A 24 4.43 -24.01 1.93
CA GLU A 24 3.30 -23.96 2.86
C GLU A 24 2.11 -24.78 2.35
N GLY A 25 1.77 -24.66 1.06
CA GLY A 25 0.74 -25.49 0.44
C GLY A 25 1.08 -26.99 0.44
N MET A 26 2.35 -27.37 0.24
CA MET A 26 2.79 -28.76 0.38
C MET A 26 2.66 -29.27 1.82
N PHE A 27 3.00 -28.44 2.82
CA PHE A 27 2.83 -28.82 4.22
C PHE A 27 1.35 -28.99 4.60
N GLU A 28 0.45 -28.15 4.11
CA GLU A 28 -1.00 -28.30 4.31
C GLU A 28 -1.55 -29.53 3.60
N LEU A 29 -1.11 -29.81 2.37
CA LEU A 29 -1.53 -31.00 1.63
C LEU A 29 -1.09 -32.28 2.35
N VAL A 30 0.17 -32.32 2.80
CA VAL A 30 0.72 -33.45 3.58
C VAL A 30 0.02 -33.56 4.93
N ARG A 31 -0.27 -32.46 5.61
CA ARG A 31 -1.05 -32.47 6.86
C ARG A 31 -2.43 -33.06 6.61
N SER A 32 -3.18 -32.55 5.63
CA SER A 32 -4.55 -32.98 5.32
C SER A 32 -4.63 -34.46 4.93
N THR A 33 -3.66 -34.96 4.15
CA THR A 33 -3.61 -36.38 3.78
C THR A 33 -3.20 -37.27 4.95
N LEU A 34 -2.25 -36.83 5.79
CA LEU A 34 -1.85 -37.59 6.97
C LEU A 34 -2.93 -37.59 8.07
N THR A 35 -3.66 -36.50 8.28
CA THR A 35 -4.78 -36.45 9.25
C THR A 35 -5.97 -37.31 8.84
N ALA A 36 -6.07 -37.68 7.56
CA ALA A 36 -7.11 -38.62 7.09
C ALA A 36 -6.81 -40.08 7.49
N VAL A 37 -5.56 -40.40 7.81
CA VAL A 37 -5.09 -41.78 8.09
C VAL A 37 -4.54 -41.92 9.52
N LEU A 38 -4.06 -40.83 10.11
CA LEU A 38 -3.41 -40.77 11.42
C LEU A 38 -4.12 -39.78 12.34
N ASN A 39 -3.93 -39.96 13.65
CA ASN A 39 -4.45 -39.06 14.67
C ASN A 39 -3.79 -37.67 14.59
N GLU A 40 -4.59 -36.60 14.65
CA GLU A 40 -4.14 -35.22 14.39
C GLU A 40 -2.98 -34.79 15.30
N GLU A 41 -3.00 -35.18 16.58
CA GLU A 41 -1.89 -34.90 17.50
C GLU A 41 -0.56 -35.54 17.09
N GLN A 42 -0.61 -36.75 16.50
CA GLN A 42 0.61 -37.42 16.04
C GLN A 42 1.18 -36.74 14.80
N VAL A 43 0.31 -36.27 13.90
CA VAL A 43 0.71 -35.49 12.72
C VAL A 43 1.35 -34.17 13.15
N ASP A 44 0.76 -33.46 14.11
CA ASP A 44 1.33 -32.20 14.62
C ASP A 44 2.67 -32.40 15.33
N ARG A 45 2.81 -33.45 16.13
CA ARG A 45 4.11 -33.81 16.75
C ARG A 45 5.15 -34.18 15.69
N ALA A 46 4.78 -34.94 14.68
CA ALA A 46 5.67 -35.32 13.57
C ALA A 46 6.13 -34.09 12.77
N ILE A 47 5.21 -33.16 12.45
CA ILE A 47 5.55 -31.90 11.77
C ILE A 47 6.47 -31.04 12.66
N ALA A 48 6.20 -30.97 13.96
CA ALA A 48 7.05 -30.24 14.90
C ALA A 48 8.45 -30.84 15.02
N GLN A 49 8.59 -32.17 14.96
CA GLN A 49 9.89 -32.86 14.93
C GLN A 49 10.60 -32.66 13.59
N ALA A 50 9.87 -32.75 12.47
CA ALA A 50 10.41 -32.50 11.13
C ALA A 50 11.01 -31.09 11.02
N LYS A 51 10.34 -30.07 11.56
CA LYS A 51 10.85 -28.68 11.62
C LYS A 51 12.15 -28.53 12.41
N LYS A 52 12.48 -29.48 13.32
CA LYS A 52 13.73 -29.46 14.10
C LYS A 52 14.92 -30.04 13.33
N LEU A 53 14.68 -30.85 12.29
CA LEU A 53 15.73 -31.50 11.51
C LEU A 53 16.63 -30.45 10.81
N PRO A 54 17.96 -30.64 10.80
CA PRO A 54 18.89 -29.67 10.22
C PRO A 54 18.67 -29.46 8.72
N ALA A 55 18.24 -30.48 7.96
CA ALA A 55 17.90 -30.34 6.54
C ALA A 55 16.68 -29.42 6.34
N VAL A 56 15.63 -29.61 7.13
CA VAL A 56 14.41 -28.77 7.09
C VAL A 56 14.72 -27.36 7.59
N LYS A 57 15.55 -27.21 8.63
CA LYS A 57 16.05 -25.90 9.06
C LYS A 57 16.86 -25.20 7.97
N ARG A 58 17.69 -25.91 7.21
CA ARG A 58 18.44 -25.35 6.08
C ARG A 58 17.50 -24.95 4.93
N MET A 59 16.50 -25.76 4.61
CA MET A 59 15.46 -25.39 3.64
C MET A 59 14.66 -24.18 4.11
N LEU A 60 14.18 -24.16 5.36
CA LEU A 60 13.44 -23.04 5.94
C LEU A 60 14.32 -21.78 6.06
N ALA A 61 15.62 -21.93 6.33
CA ALA A 61 16.56 -20.82 6.36
C ALA A 61 16.88 -20.29 4.94
N GLY A 62 16.92 -21.16 3.94
CA GLY A 62 17.06 -20.79 2.53
C GLY A 62 15.79 -20.15 1.95
N VAL A 63 14.61 -20.47 2.51
CA VAL A 63 13.31 -19.86 2.18
C VAL A 63 13.02 -18.64 3.05
N LYS A 64 13.72 -18.46 4.18
CA LYS A 64 13.66 -17.24 4.99
C LYS A 64 14.08 -16.10 4.07
N ALA A 65 13.09 -15.28 3.71
CA ALA A 65 13.21 -14.21 2.75
C ALA A 65 14.55 -13.49 2.94
N PRO A 66 15.37 -13.30 1.88
CA PRO A 66 16.59 -12.54 2.02
C PRO A 66 16.22 -11.24 2.71
N LYS A 67 16.82 -10.99 3.88
CA LYS A 67 16.74 -9.74 4.63
C LYS A 67 16.84 -8.63 3.60
N ALA A 68 15.72 -7.95 3.34
CA ALA A 68 15.56 -7.07 2.19
C ALA A 68 16.64 -5.99 2.25
N ALA A 69 17.73 -6.22 1.53
CA ALA A 69 18.79 -5.26 1.37
C ALA A 69 18.22 -4.15 0.47
N GLY A 70 17.82 -3.03 1.08
CA GLY A 70 17.64 -1.74 0.41
C GLY A 70 16.58 -1.69 -0.68
N GLY A 71 15.30 -1.84 -0.32
CA GLY A 71 14.16 -1.56 -1.18
C GLY A 71 12.97 -1.08 -0.37
N GLY A 72 13.06 0.15 0.17
CA GLY A 72 12.09 0.73 1.08
C GLY A 72 10.65 0.73 0.55
N GLY A 73 9.76 0.16 1.33
CA GLY A 73 8.33 0.25 1.10
C GLY A 73 7.59 -0.78 1.92
N GLY A 74 7.50 -0.54 3.23
CA GLY A 74 6.41 -1.13 4.01
C GLY A 74 5.06 -0.79 3.37
N PRO A 75 3.96 -1.39 3.86
CA PRO A 75 2.62 -1.08 3.36
C PRO A 75 2.42 0.44 3.29
N LYS A 76 2.05 0.92 2.09
CA LYS A 76 1.94 2.36 1.81
C LYS A 76 0.48 2.77 1.91
N ALA A 77 0.24 3.90 2.55
CA ALA A 77 -1.08 4.49 2.61
C ALA A 77 -1.65 4.69 1.19
N VAL A 78 -2.92 4.36 1.03
CA VAL A 78 -3.65 4.56 -0.22
C VAL A 78 -4.12 6.01 -0.27
N ARG A 79 -3.68 6.73 -1.31
CA ARG A 79 -3.99 8.16 -1.46
C ARG A 79 -5.39 8.41 -2.02
N SER A 80 -5.88 7.55 -2.92
CA SER A 80 -7.18 7.74 -3.59
C SER A 80 -7.83 6.41 -3.99
N ALA A 81 -9.15 6.43 -4.22
CA ALA A 81 -9.88 5.30 -4.79
C ALA A 81 -9.27 4.81 -6.11
N TYR A 82 -8.82 5.73 -6.97
CA TYR A 82 -8.11 5.37 -8.21
C TYR A 82 -6.83 4.55 -7.95
N MET A 83 -6.04 4.90 -6.94
CA MET A 83 -4.84 4.13 -6.59
C MET A 83 -5.18 2.74 -6.04
N ALA A 84 -6.26 2.63 -5.26
CA ALA A 84 -6.79 1.33 -4.83
C ALA A 84 -7.24 0.51 -6.05
N PHE A 85 -8.05 1.11 -6.92
CA PHE A 85 -8.57 0.48 -8.15
C PHE A 85 -7.44 -0.08 -9.01
N THR A 86 -6.44 0.74 -9.33
CA THR A 86 -5.32 0.33 -10.17
C THR A 86 -4.52 -0.80 -9.54
N THR A 87 -4.25 -0.72 -8.23
CA THR A 87 -3.48 -1.75 -7.52
C THR A 87 -4.22 -3.09 -7.49
N LEU A 88 -5.51 -3.07 -7.14
CA LEU A 88 -6.36 -4.25 -7.04
C LEU A 88 -6.60 -4.88 -8.42
N THR A 89 -6.92 -4.07 -9.42
CA THR A 89 -7.14 -4.54 -10.80
C THR A 89 -5.89 -5.19 -11.37
N MET A 90 -4.72 -4.56 -11.19
CA MET A 90 -3.45 -5.12 -11.67
C MET A 90 -3.10 -6.43 -10.96
N ALA A 91 -3.45 -6.57 -9.67
CA ALA A 91 -3.27 -7.81 -8.93
C ALA A 91 -4.23 -8.90 -9.44
N ALA A 92 -5.51 -8.59 -9.63
CA ALA A 92 -6.53 -9.50 -10.13
C ALA A 92 -6.19 -10.01 -11.54
N LEU A 93 -5.84 -9.12 -12.48
CA LEU A 93 -5.49 -9.51 -13.85
C LEU A 93 -4.27 -10.44 -13.90
N LYS A 94 -3.26 -10.19 -13.05
CA LYS A 94 -2.09 -11.08 -12.93
C LYS A 94 -2.46 -12.43 -12.33
N ALA A 95 -3.33 -12.46 -11.33
CA ALA A 95 -3.81 -13.69 -10.72
C ALA A 95 -4.64 -14.54 -11.71
N SER A 96 -5.42 -13.90 -12.58
CA SER A 96 -6.20 -14.57 -13.64
C SER A 96 -5.39 -14.94 -14.89
N ASN A 97 -4.05 -14.89 -14.84
CA ASN A 97 -3.15 -15.12 -15.97
C ASN A 97 -3.42 -14.22 -17.22
N ARG A 98 -4.05 -13.05 -17.00
CA ARG A 98 -4.29 -12.02 -18.02
C ARG A 98 -3.27 -10.89 -17.88
N GLY A 99 -1.99 -11.27 -17.84
CA GLY A 99 -0.88 -10.34 -17.67
C GLY A 99 -0.74 -9.35 -18.83
N ASP A 100 -1.23 -9.71 -20.00
CA ASP A 100 -1.36 -8.87 -21.20
C ASP A 100 -2.25 -7.64 -20.95
N LEU A 101 -3.33 -7.81 -20.20
CA LEU A 101 -4.23 -6.73 -19.81
C LEU A 101 -3.76 -5.95 -18.58
N ALA A 102 -2.80 -6.48 -17.82
CA ALA A 102 -2.26 -5.84 -16.62
C ALA A 102 -1.31 -4.68 -16.97
N ASN A 103 -1.82 -3.72 -17.73
CA ASN A 103 -1.15 -2.48 -18.14
C ASN A 103 -1.81 -1.28 -17.44
N MET A 104 -1.01 -0.47 -16.76
CA MET A 104 -1.49 0.70 -16.01
C MET A 104 -2.22 1.71 -16.90
N THR A 105 -1.81 1.86 -18.16
CA THR A 105 -2.49 2.74 -19.13
C THR A 105 -3.88 2.22 -19.46
N LEU A 106 -4.04 0.92 -19.70
CA LEU A 106 -5.34 0.31 -20.01
C LEU A 106 -6.29 0.41 -18.82
N VAL A 107 -5.79 0.12 -17.61
CA VAL A 107 -6.59 0.22 -16.37
C VAL A 107 -7.00 1.67 -16.12
N GLY A 108 -6.11 2.64 -16.35
CA GLY A 108 -6.41 4.07 -16.23
C GLY A 108 -7.43 4.57 -17.25
N GLN A 109 -7.34 4.12 -18.50
CA GLN A 109 -8.34 4.41 -19.52
C GLN A 109 -9.69 3.81 -19.17
N THR A 110 -9.71 2.56 -18.70
CA THR A 110 -10.95 1.89 -18.32
C THR A 110 -11.64 2.61 -17.16
N TRP A 111 -10.88 3.10 -16.18
CA TRP A 111 -11.41 3.94 -15.10
C TRP A 111 -12.14 5.21 -15.57
N ASN A 112 -11.67 5.79 -16.68
CA ASN A 112 -12.30 6.98 -17.29
C ASN A 112 -13.49 6.63 -18.19
N LYS A 113 -13.55 5.39 -18.69
CA LYS A 113 -14.64 4.87 -19.52
C LYS A 113 -15.81 4.30 -18.73
N LEU A 114 -15.63 4.08 -17.42
CA LEU A 114 -16.68 3.55 -16.56
C LEU A 114 -17.91 4.47 -16.55
N PRO A 115 -19.13 3.91 -16.73
CA PRO A 115 -20.36 4.67 -16.54
C PRO A 115 -20.41 5.29 -15.14
N PRO A 116 -20.93 6.53 -14.97
CA PRO A 116 -20.96 7.23 -13.68
C PRO A 116 -21.62 6.41 -12.56
N ALA A 117 -22.70 5.69 -12.87
CA ALA A 117 -23.40 4.83 -11.90
C ALA A 117 -22.53 3.66 -11.40
N VAL A 118 -21.73 3.05 -12.29
CA VAL A 118 -20.83 1.94 -11.93
C VAL A 118 -19.62 2.50 -11.20
N LYS A 119 -19.05 3.59 -11.72
CA LYS A 119 -17.90 4.26 -11.13
C LYS A 119 -18.20 4.73 -9.71
N GLY A 120 -19.36 5.34 -9.46
CA GLY A 120 -19.77 5.79 -8.13
C GLY A 120 -19.80 4.64 -7.12
N LYS A 121 -20.43 3.51 -7.47
CA LYS A 121 -20.47 2.31 -6.62
C LYS A 121 -19.07 1.75 -6.31
N VAL A 122 -18.18 1.75 -7.30
CA VAL A 122 -16.80 1.27 -7.13
C VAL A 122 -16.00 2.27 -6.28
N GLU A 123 -16.13 3.58 -6.52
CA GLU A 123 -15.46 4.62 -5.76
C GLU A 123 -15.87 4.63 -4.29
N GLU A 124 -17.16 4.48 -4.00
CA GLU A 124 -17.70 4.38 -2.64
C GLU A 124 -17.04 3.22 -1.88
N ARG A 125 -17.04 2.01 -2.47
CA ARG A 125 -16.41 0.83 -1.87
C ARG A 125 -14.91 0.98 -1.68
N LEU A 126 -14.21 1.55 -2.67
CA LEU A 126 -12.77 1.73 -2.60
C LEU A 126 -12.36 2.85 -1.63
N ASN A 127 -13.21 3.85 -1.42
CA ASN A 127 -13.00 4.87 -0.39
C ASN A 127 -13.16 4.27 1.01
N ALA A 128 -14.20 3.45 1.25
CA ALA A 128 -14.36 2.72 2.51
C ALA A 128 -13.16 1.80 2.79
N LEU A 129 -12.69 1.06 1.76
CA LEU A 129 -11.48 0.25 1.86
C LEU A 129 -10.25 1.09 2.18
N LYS A 130 -10.07 2.22 1.50
CA LYS A 130 -8.94 3.13 1.73
C LYS A 130 -8.91 3.61 3.18
N GLU A 131 -10.04 4.05 3.71
CA GLU A 131 -10.15 4.57 5.08
C GLU A 131 -9.79 3.48 6.09
N ARG A 132 -10.37 2.29 5.93
CA ARG A 132 -10.08 1.14 6.79
C ARG A 132 -8.62 0.71 6.72
N TYR A 133 -8.07 0.57 5.52
CA TYR A 133 -6.68 0.15 5.33
C TYR A 133 -5.70 1.17 5.91
N ASN A 134 -5.93 2.46 5.67
CA ASN A 134 -5.09 3.51 6.22
C ASN A 134 -5.22 3.61 7.75
N ALA A 135 -6.40 3.39 8.32
CA ALA A 135 -6.60 3.32 9.76
C ALA A 135 -5.84 2.14 10.38
N ALA A 136 -5.93 0.95 9.78
CA ALA A 136 -5.17 -0.24 10.22
C ALA A 136 -3.65 -0.03 10.07
N LEU A 137 -3.23 0.65 9.00
CA LEU A 137 -1.83 1.00 8.77
C LEU A 137 -1.30 1.95 9.85
N SER A 138 -2.07 2.99 10.18
CA SER A 138 -1.75 3.95 11.25
C SER A 138 -1.75 3.30 12.63
N ALA A 139 -2.61 2.32 12.87
CA ALA A 139 -2.66 1.55 14.11
C ALA A 139 -1.56 0.48 14.21
N GLY A 140 -0.81 0.21 13.13
CA GLY A 140 0.16 -0.88 13.07
C GLY A 140 -0.46 -2.29 13.07
N THR A 141 -1.78 -2.37 12.86
CA THR A 141 -2.54 -3.63 12.84
C THR A 141 -2.83 -4.15 11.43
N ALA A 142 -2.30 -3.49 10.40
CA ALA A 142 -2.40 -3.96 9.02
C ALA A 142 -1.65 -5.29 8.83
N THR A 143 -2.37 -6.40 9.00
CA THR A 143 -1.81 -7.76 8.89
C THR A 143 -1.64 -8.24 7.46
N GLY A 144 -2.28 -7.55 6.49
CA GLY A 144 -2.44 -8.03 5.11
C GLY A 144 -2.24 -6.96 4.04
N GLY A 145 -2.25 -7.41 2.79
CA GLY A 145 -2.25 -6.53 1.61
C GLY A 145 -3.64 -5.94 1.33
N LEU A 146 -3.70 -4.91 0.47
CA LEU A 146 -4.96 -4.31 0.01
C LEU A 146 -6.02 -5.32 -0.49
N PRO A 147 -5.66 -6.37 -1.26
CA PRO A 147 -6.62 -7.37 -1.71
C PRO A 147 -7.28 -8.18 -0.58
N GLU A 148 -6.58 -8.38 0.53
CA GLU A 148 -7.13 -9.14 1.67
C GLU A 148 -8.11 -8.28 2.47
N GLU A 149 -7.79 -7.00 2.69
CA GLU A 149 -8.70 -6.06 3.33
C GLU A 149 -9.97 -5.82 2.49
N LEU A 150 -9.88 -5.85 1.16
CA LEU A 150 -11.06 -5.80 0.30
C LEU A 150 -11.98 -7.00 0.58
N LYS A 151 -11.43 -8.22 0.59
CA LYS A 151 -12.23 -9.44 0.87
C LYS A 151 -12.87 -9.41 2.25
N LYS A 152 -12.17 -8.87 3.26
CA LYS A 152 -12.73 -8.68 4.61
C LYS A 152 -13.90 -7.70 4.58
N LEU A 153 -13.72 -6.56 3.90
CA LEU A 153 -14.78 -5.56 3.76
C LEU A 153 -16.00 -6.11 3.01
N GLU A 154 -15.80 -6.86 1.94
CA GLU A 154 -16.88 -7.51 1.18
C GLU A 154 -17.63 -8.53 2.05
N ARG A 155 -16.90 -9.33 2.84
CA ARG A 155 -17.51 -10.28 3.78
C ARG A 155 -18.33 -9.59 4.88
N GLU A 156 -17.84 -8.50 5.43
CA GLU A 156 -18.51 -7.77 6.52
C GLU A 156 -19.72 -6.97 6.05
N THR A 157 -19.63 -6.36 4.87
CA THR A 157 -20.73 -5.58 4.28
C THR A 157 -21.77 -6.45 3.57
N GLY A 158 -21.47 -7.73 3.33
CA GLY A 158 -22.29 -8.61 2.50
C GLY A 158 -22.35 -8.16 1.03
N ALA A 159 -21.42 -7.29 0.61
CA ALA A 159 -21.38 -6.77 -0.74
C ALA A 159 -20.83 -7.82 -1.72
N GLU A 160 -21.43 -7.91 -2.90
CA GLU A 160 -20.93 -8.75 -3.98
C GLU A 160 -19.49 -8.37 -4.35
N ALA A 161 -18.63 -9.37 -4.53
CA ALA A 161 -17.22 -9.18 -4.83
C ALA A 161 -17.01 -8.40 -6.14
N ILE A 162 -16.11 -7.43 -6.13
CA ILE A 162 -15.80 -6.67 -7.35
C ILE A 162 -14.94 -7.54 -8.28
N ASP A 163 -15.53 -8.05 -9.36
CA ASP A 163 -14.76 -8.69 -10.43
C ASP A 163 -14.11 -7.63 -11.33
N PHE A 164 -12.89 -7.24 -10.94
CA PHE A 164 -12.07 -6.32 -11.71
C PHE A 164 -11.73 -6.85 -13.11
N THR A 165 -11.63 -8.17 -13.30
CA THR A 165 -11.29 -8.77 -14.59
C THR A 165 -12.47 -8.67 -15.55
N ALA A 166 -13.69 -8.94 -15.08
CA ALA A 166 -14.92 -8.74 -15.84
C ALA A 166 -15.15 -7.24 -16.15
N LEU A 167 -14.91 -6.36 -15.18
CA LEU A 167 -15.06 -4.92 -15.33
C LEU A 167 -14.09 -4.37 -16.40
N ILE A 168 -12.82 -4.77 -16.39
CA ILE A 168 -11.87 -4.39 -17.44
C ILE A 168 -12.30 -4.96 -18.80
N SER A 169 -12.69 -6.23 -18.86
CA SER A 169 -13.09 -6.87 -20.12
C SER A 169 -14.32 -6.21 -20.76
N LYS A 170 -15.28 -5.79 -19.92
CA LYS A 170 -16.51 -5.15 -20.36
C LYS A 170 -16.30 -3.70 -20.83
N TYR A 171 -15.44 -2.95 -20.15
CA TYR A 171 -15.33 -1.51 -20.38
C TYR A 171 -14.06 -1.04 -21.10
N LYS A 172 -13.11 -1.93 -21.42
CA LYS A 172 -11.88 -1.56 -22.17
C LYS A 172 -12.19 -0.90 -23.52
N ASP A 173 -13.24 -1.37 -24.20
CA ASP A 173 -13.64 -0.91 -25.53
C ASP A 173 -14.83 0.05 -25.50
N TYR A 174 -15.32 0.40 -24.29
CA TYR A 174 -16.43 1.32 -24.15
C TYR A 174 -16.03 2.72 -24.65
N PRO A 175 -16.94 3.47 -25.29
CA PRO A 175 -16.69 4.86 -25.66
C PRO A 175 -16.38 5.67 -24.40
N THR A 176 -15.37 6.54 -24.49
CA THR A 176 -15.07 7.50 -23.44
C THR A 176 -16.31 8.37 -23.24
N GLN A 177 -16.88 8.34 -22.03
CA GLN A 177 -18.02 9.19 -21.75
C GLN A 177 -17.61 10.66 -21.91
N PRO A 178 -18.48 11.52 -22.48
CA PRO A 178 -18.23 12.94 -22.50
C PRO A 178 -17.98 13.37 -21.06
N LYS A 179 -16.78 13.92 -20.82
CA LYS A 179 -16.38 14.40 -19.51
C LYS A 179 -17.42 15.44 -19.11
N ALA A 180 -18.29 15.08 -18.16
CA ALA A 180 -19.33 15.98 -17.66
C ALA A 180 -18.65 17.33 -17.42
N GLU A 181 -19.11 18.32 -18.18
CA GLU A 181 -18.47 19.62 -18.32
C GLU A 181 -18.21 20.13 -16.91
N ALA A 182 -16.93 20.24 -16.55
CA ALA A 182 -16.56 20.59 -15.20
C ALA A 182 -17.17 21.96 -14.92
N ALA A 183 -18.09 22.04 -13.96
CA ALA A 183 -18.62 23.30 -13.48
C ALA A 183 -17.46 24.30 -13.33
N PRO A 184 -17.58 25.51 -13.90
CA PRO A 184 -16.46 26.42 -14.09
C PRO A 184 -15.73 26.61 -12.76
N LYS A 185 -14.49 26.09 -12.69
CA LYS A 185 -13.56 26.35 -11.60
C LYS A 185 -13.00 27.77 -11.76
N GLY A 186 -13.87 28.76 -11.72
CA GLY A 186 -13.48 30.13 -11.43
C GLY A 186 -13.16 30.21 -9.94
N PRO A 187 -12.01 30.76 -9.51
CA PRO A 187 -11.85 31.13 -8.12
C PRO A 187 -12.97 32.15 -7.78
N PRO A 188 -13.65 32.04 -6.63
CA PRO A 188 -14.53 33.12 -6.18
C PRO A 188 -13.67 34.38 -6.14
N GLY A 189 -14.07 35.39 -6.93
CA GLY A 189 -13.36 36.65 -7.03
C GLY A 189 -13.08 37.16 -5.62
N ARG A 190 -11.79 37.39 -5.34
CA ARG A 190 -11.36 38.13 -4.16
C ARG A 190 -12.12 39.47 -4.19
N PRO A 191 -12.98 39.79 -3.20
CA PRO A 191 -13.62 41.10 -3.19
C PRO A 191 -12.53 42.16 -3.13
N LYS A 192 -12.53 43.07 -4.13
CA LYS A 192 -11.75 44.30 -4.06
C LYS A 192 -12.18 45.02 -2.78
N LYS A 193 -11.20 45.41 -1.96
CA LYS A 193 -11.40 46.34 -0.85
C LYS A 193 -12.17 47.55 -1.36
N ALA A 194 -13.43 47.68 -0.95
CA ALA A 194 -14.09 48.96 -0.90
C ALA A 194 -13.72 49.58 0.44
N ASP A 195 -13.28 50.84 0.41
CA ASP A 195 -13.13 51.69 1.57
C ASP A 195 -14.40 51.66 2.43
N ALA A 196 -14.26 51.19 3.66
CA ALA A 196 -15.28 51.33 4.68
C ALA A 196 -15.08 52.68 5.39
N PRO A 197 -16.09 53.56 5.45
CA PRO A 197 -16.06 54.69 6.35
C PRO A 197 -16.22 54.21 7.79
N VAL A 198 -15.41 54.82 8.66
CA VAL A 198 -15.36 54.67 10.11
C VAL A 198 -16.68 55.13 10.71
N LEU A 199 -17.35 54.28 11.50
CA LEU A 199 -18.37 54.71 12.45
C LEU A 199 -18.08 54.10 13.82
N ALA A 200 -17.96 55.04 14.77
CA ALA A 200 -17.69 54.91 16.20
C ALA A 200 -18.62 53.87 16.87
N LEU A 201 -18.08 52.98 17.72
CA LEU A 201 -17.72 53.16 19.12
C LEU A 201 -18.94 53.45 20.02
N GLU A 202 -19.56 52.38 20.52
CA GLU A 202 -20.19 52.36 21.85
C GLU A 202 -20.03 50.96 22.47
N ALA A 203 -19.62 50.94 23.73
CA ALA A 203 -19.49 49.80 24.63
C ALA A 203 -19.87 50.31 26.04
N PRO A 204 -20.03 49.46 27.07
CA PRO A 204 -20.74 48.17 27.21
C PRO A 204 -21.78 48.29 28.38
N PRO A 205 -22.26 47.20 29.04
CA PRO A 205 -21.47 46.62 30.13
C PRO A 205 -21.56 45.08 30.32
N ALA A 206 -20.67 44.64 31.20
CA ALA A 206 -20.20 43.31 31.52
C ALA A 206 -21.19 42.35 32.19
N ALA A 207 -20.89 41.03 32.10
CA ALA A 207 -20.92 40.13 33.25
C ALA A 207 -20.21 38.79 32.98
N ALA A 208 -19.31 38.45 33.91
CA ALA A 208 -18.94 37.13 34.43
C ALA A 208 -18.35 36.02 33.51
N ALA A 209 -17.05 35.82 33.67
CA ALA A 209 -16.37 34.52 33.58
C ALA A 209 -16.72 33.65 34.84
N PRO A 210 -16.43 32.32 34.88
CA PRO A 210 -15.02 31.88 35.01
C PRO A 210 -14.63 30.52 34.39
N ALA A 211 -13.31 30.38 34.21
CA ALA A 211 -12.43 29.21 34.44
C ALA A 211 -12.66 27.90 33.64
N ALA A 212 -11.66 27.09 33.29
CA ALA A 212 -10.20 27.12 33.29
C ALA A 212 -9.78 25.82 32.58
N GLY A 213 -8.64 25.78 31.90
CA GLY A 213 -8.14 24.55 31.28
C GLY A 213 -6.88 24.76 30.44
N GLU A 214 -5.75 24.82 31.14
CA GLU A 214 -4.38 24.97 30.65
C GLU A 214 -4.02 24.14 29.39
N LYS A 215 -3.44 24.82 28.40
CA LYS A 215 -2.47 24.20 27.48
C LYS A 215 -1.18 25.00 27.51
N LYS A 216 -0.19 24.43 28.19
CA LYS A 216 1.20 24.86 28.16
C LYS A 216 1.79 24.48 26.79
N ALA A 217 2.02 25.49 25.96
CA ALA A 217 2.89 25.39 24.80
C ALA A 217 4.33 25.65 25.29
N GLU A 218 5.24 24.72 25.02
CA GLU A 218 6.66 24.97 25.13
C GLU A 218 7.32 24.81 23.76
N GLU A 219 8.03 25.89 23.44
CA GLU A 219 8.79 26.22 22.25
C GLU A 219 10.08 25.40 22.22
N GLY A 220 10.54 24.98 21.03
CA GLY A 220 11.69 24.08 20.91
C GLY A 220 12.34 24.13 19.54
N ASP A 221 13.11 25.19 19.35
CA ASP A 221 14.12 25.43 18.31
C ASP A 221 15.01 24.19 18.01
N GLY A 222 15.32 23.94 16.74
CA GLY A 222 16.10 22.74 16.37
C GLY A 222 16.53 22.64 14.91
N LYS A 223 16.84 23.78 14.28
CA LYS A 223 17.55 23.81 12.99
C LYS A 223 19.02 23.48 13.26
N LYS A 224 19.67 22.68 12.38
CA LYS A 224 21.14 22.49 12.23
C LYS A 224 21.75 21.25 12.91
N LYS A 225 21.93 20.16 12.15
CA LYS A 225 23.18 19.35 12.02
C LYS A 225 22.91 17.98 11.36
N GLU A 226 22.91 17.91 10.03
CA GLU A 226 23.10 16.61 9.33
C GLU A 226 23.78 16.80 7.97
N ARG A 227 24.92 17.50 7.96
CA ARG A 227 25.79 17.67 6.78
C ARG A 227 27.22 17.18 6.99
N LYS A 228 27.48 16.34 7.99
CA LYS A 228 28.85 15.95 8.38
C LYS A 228 29.29 14.51 8.06
N HIS A 229 28.43 13.65 7.49
CA HIS A 229 28.80 12.25 7.23
C HIS A 229 29.32 11.95 5.81
N LYS A 230 29.58 12.98 4.99
CA LYS A 230 30.00 12.80 3.58
C LYS A 230 31.50 12.99 3.32
N HIS A 231 32.28 13.48 4.28
CA HIS A 231 33.72 13.73 4.09
C HIS A 231 34.60 12.54 4.51
N ASP A 232 34.18 11.75 5.50
CA ASP A 232 35.02 10.68 6.09
C ASP A 232 35.16 9.41 5.24
N LYS A 233 34.29 9.22 4.23
CA LYS A 233 34.33 8.04 3.35
C LYS A 233 35.26 8.21 2.13
N LYS A 234 35.78 9.43 1.90
CA LYS A 234 36.65 9.71 0.74
C LYS A 234 38.13 9.43 1.05
N GLU A 235 38.56 9.59 2.30
CA GLU A 235 39.95 9.37 2.71
C GLU A 235 40.35 7.89 2.84
N LYS A 236 39.39 6.99 3.16
CA LYS A 236 39.69 5.56 3.30
C LYS A 236 39.84 4.82 1.96
N LYS A 237 39.45 5.45 0.83
CA LYS A 237 39.56 4.84 -0.51
C LYS A 237 40.90 5.15 -1.20
N GLU A 238 41.62 6.17 -0.74
CA GLU A 238 42.90 6.57 -1.35
C GLU A 238 44.10 5.80 -0.76
N LYS A 239 44.01 5.33 0.50
CA LYS A 239 45.06 4.49 1.12
C LYS A 239 45.13 3.06 0.59
N HIS A 240 44.05 2.53 0.01
CA HIS A 240 44.05 1.18 -0.58
C HIS A 240 44.54 1.12 -2.03
N ARG A 241 44.77 2.27 -2.68
CA ARG A 241 45.23 2.30 -4.08
C ARG A 241 46.75 2.45 -4.22
N LYS A 242 47.48 2.65 -3.11
CA LYS A 242 48.95 2.74 -3.06
C LYS A 242 49.63 1.52 -2.43
N ALA A 243 48.88 0.44 -2.19
CA ALA A 243 49.40 -0.81 -1.63
C ALA A 243 49.32 -1.99 -2.61
N ASP A 244 48.97 -1.72 -3.88
CA ASP A 244 48.81 -2.70 -4.96
C ASP A 244 49.59 -2.26 -6.22
N GLU A 245 50.60 -1.42 -6.04
CA GLU A 245 51.55 -1.00 -7.07
C GLU A 245 52.98 -1.21 -6.58
#